data_AF-A0A0W1L7D1-F1
#
_entry.id   AF-A0A0W1L7D1-F1
#
_cell.length_a   1.000
_cell.length_b   1.000
_cell.length_c   1.000
_cell.angle_alpha   90.00
_cell.angle_beta   90.00
_cell.angle_gamma   90.00
#
_symmetry.space_group_name_H-M   'P 1'
#
loop_
_entity.id
_entity.type
_entity.pdbx_description
1 polymer ?
#
loop_
_entity_poly.entity_id
_entity_poly.type
_entity_poly.pdbx_seq_one_letter_code
_entity_poly.pdbx_strand_id
1 'polypeptide(L)'
;MPLDWINEAQLKASINNTLSIKQVSALNEFFPVTHSLKYLSSRRHSALFQNYHIETPRVCPICIRDTGYIKEEWRYIGNLKCSIHDVGLIDVCHLCNHKLEWSINLLEGICTNEMCSCSLKSEPLNNALECLFIDEICDCLLADFVYSHPYNTYWPNLSHPNSENLLTATSKGYDLLNCDFKRWIELYDAQSNPFNALAVKFKYFPLYHLAHSLQNEWLFSEQLKKLTASTSSPTKQLFNLSSYVVTAESAMTILGLSKHEIISYSPEAKNKKVIPSRLRINIAPIIKATKVTK
;
A
#
# COMPACT_ATOMS: atom_id res chain seq x y z
N MET A 1 35.43 25.29 5.15
CA MET A 1 34.49 24.20 5.49
C MET A 1 33.09 24.77 5.45
N PRO A 2 32.19 24.33 4.56
CA PRO A 2 30.84 24.87 4.52
C PRO A 2 29.93 24.05 5.45
N LEU A 3 29.95 24.35 6.74
CA LEU A 3 29.03 23.78 7.75
C LEU A 3 27.96 24.79 8.25
N ASP A 4 27.90 26.00 7.70
CA ASP A 4 27.06 27.09 8.23
C ASP A 4 25.73 27.33 7.48
N TRP A 5 25.36 26.48 6.51
CA TRP A 5 24.32 26.82 5.53
C TRP A 5 22.94 26.19 5.80
N ILE A 6 22.85 25.12 6.59
CA ILE A 6 21.60 24.53 7.05
C ILE A 6 21.68 24.37 8.57
N ASN A 7 20.82 25.10 9.29
CA ASN A 7 20.67 24.85 10.72
C ASN A 7 19.84 23.59 10.98
N GLU A 8 19.96 23.01 12.17
CA GLU A 8 19.30 21.75 12.53
C GLU A 8 17.78 21.80 12.35
N ALA A 9 17.17 22.98 12.54
CA ALA A 9 15.74 23.19 12.32
C ALA A 9 15.36 23.13 10.82
N GLN A 10 16.18 23.70 9.93
CA GLN A 10 16.01 23.59 8.48
C GLN A 10 16.24 22.16 7.99
N LEU A 11 17.22 21.44 8.55
CA LEU A 11 17.44 20.03 8.24
C LEU A 11 16.24 19.17 8.66
N LYS A 12 15.77 19.33 9.89
CA LYS A 12 14.55 18.64 10.39
C LYS A 12 13.33 18.98 9.54
N ALA A 13 13.15 20.24 9.17
CA ALA A 13 12.05 20.65 8.29
C ALA A 13 12.16 20.05 6.88
N SER A 14 13.37 19.94 6.34
CA SER A 14 13.63 19.30 5.03
C SER A 14 13.34 17.81 5.06
N ILE A 15 13.84 17.09 6.08
CA ILE A 15 13.61 15.65 6.26
C ILE A 15 12.11 15.36 6.42
N ASN A 16 11.41 16.20 7.18
CA ASN A 16 9.98 16.04 7.45
C ASN A 16 9.06 16.67 6.38
N ASN A 17 9.62 17.19 5.27
CA ASN A 17 8.87 17.86 4.20
C ASN A 17 7.93 18.98 4.69
N THR A 18 8.37 19.75 5.70
CA THR A 18 7.63 20.85 6.34
C THR A 18 8.27 22.22 6.08
N LEU A 19 9.15 22.32 5.09
CA LEU A 19 9.78 23.58 4.72
C LEU A 19 8.74 24.63 4.33
N SER A 20 8.87 25.83 4.89
CA SER A 20 8.07 26.97 4.49
C SER A 20 8.46 27.43 3.08
N ILE A 21 7.53 28.12 2.39
CA ILE A 21 7.75 28.68 1.04
C ILE A 21 9.02 29.54 0.99
N LYS A 22 9.28 30.34 2.04
CA LYS A 22 10.50 31.16 2.14
C LYS A 22 11.77 30.32 2.19
N GLN A 23 11.76 29.20 2.93
CA GLN A 23 12.92 28.30 3.01
C GLN A 23 13.14 27.55 1.70
N VAL A 24 12.07 27.12 1.03
CA VAL A 24 12.15 26.49 -0.29
C VAL A 24 12.72 27.47 -1.32
N SER A 25 12.27 28.73 -1.33
CA SER A 25 12.82 29.76 -2.22
C SER A 25 14.29 30.04 -1.96
N ALA A 26 14.72 30.15 -0.69
CA ALA A 26 16.13 30.33 -0.35
C ALA A 26 16.98 29.14 -0.81
N LEU A 27 16.50 27.90 -0.64
CA LEU A 27 17.20 26.70 -1.13
C LEU A 27 17.27 26.65 -2.66
N ASN A 28 16.21 27.10 -3.35
CA ASN A 28 16.16 27.18 -4.82
C ASN A 28 17.13 28.20 -5.41
N GLU A 29 17.54 29.23 -4.66
CA GLU A 29 18.57 30.18 -5.08
C GLU A 29 19.97 29.54 -5.12
N PHE A 30 20.24 28.56 -4.24
CA PHE A 30 21.52 27.84 -4.19
C PHE A 30 21.55 26.61 -5.10
N PHE A 31 20.42 25.93 -5.20
CA PHE A 31 20.23 24.80 -6.11
C PHE A 31 19.08 25.19 -7.04
N PRO A 32 19.35 25.71 -8.25
CA PRO A 32 18.28 26.02 -9.19
C PRO A 32 17.56 24.71 -9.54
N VAL A 33 16.48 24.43 -8.81
CA VAL A 33 15.62 23.28 -9.05
C VAL A 33 15.03 23.50 -10.44
N THR A 34 15.51 22.73 -11.39
CA THR A 34 15.00 22.73 -12.75
C THR A 34 13.51 22.35 -12.71
N HIS A 35 12.68 23.37 -12.90
CA HIS A 35 11.32 23.31 -13.38
C HIS A 35 10.37 22.21 -12.83
N SER A 36 9.50 22.68 -11.95
CA SER A 36 8.09 22.33 -11.89
C SER A 36 7.70 20.90 -11.43
N LEU A 37 7.51 20.77 -10.12
CA LEU A 37 6.60 19.77 -9.52
C LEU A 37 5.10 19.99 -9.89
N LYS A 38 4.79 20.83 -10.89
CA LYS A 38 3.42 21.17 -11.31
C LYS A 38 2.81 20.21 -12.35
N TYR A 39 3.54 19.18 -12.76
CA TYR A 39 3.05 18.14 -13.67
C TYR A 39 3.03 16.74 -13.05
N LEU A 40 2.85 16.63 -11.73
CA LEU A 40 2.42 15.34 -11.18
C LEU A 40 1.05 15.04 -11.80
N SER A 41 1.02 14.03 -12.67
CA SER A 41 -0.20 13.60 -13.33
C SER A 41 -1.29 13.41 -12.28
N SER A 42 -2.49 13.92 -12.55
CA SER A 42 -3.67 13.69 -11.70
C SER A 42 -4.11 12.22 -11.69
N ARG A 43 -3.42 11.34 -12.43
CA ARG A 43 -3.70 9.91 -12.44
C ARG A 43 -3.23 9.30 -11.13
N ARG A 44 -4.17 8.67 -10.44
CA ARG A 44 -3.92 7.96 -9.20
C ARG A 44 -3.47 6.55 -9.53
N HIS A 45 -2.20 6.22 -9.29
CA HIS A 45 -1.62 4.89 -9.52
C HIS A 45 -1.98 3.89 -8.41
N SER A 46 -2.36 4.37 -7.22
CA SER A 46 -2.59 3.52 -6.04
C SER A 46 -3.89 3.82 -5.31
N ALA A 47 -4.59 2.78 -4.91
CA ALA A 47 -5.72 2.88 -4.00
C ALA A 47 -5.30 3.16 -2.54
N LEU A 48 -4.05 2.85 -2.15
CA LEU A 48 -3.53 2.94 -0.78
C LEU A 48 -2.95 4.30 -0.42
N PHE A 49 -2.22 4.94 -1.34
CA PHE A 49 -1.46 6.15 -1.07
C PHE A 49 -1.62 7.21 -2.15
N GLN A 50 -1.29 8.46 -1.81
CA GLN A 50 -1.39 9.61 -2.71
C GLN A 50 -0.05 9.95 -3.37
N ASN A 51 1.04 9.85 -2.60
CA ASN A 51 2.41 10.06 -3.07
C ASN A 51 3.09 8.71 -3.34
N TYR A 52 4.00 8.69 -4.29
CA TYR A 52 4.78 7.53 -4.74
C TYR A 52 6.23 7.57 -4.25
N HIS A 53 6.56 8.51 -3.36
CA HIS A 53 7.86 8.58 -2.69
C HIS A 53 7.77 7.97 -1.29
N ILE A 54 8.70 7.08 -0.96
CA ILE A 54 8.88 6.56 0.39
C ILE A 54 9.67 7.57 1.25
N GLU A 55 9.39 7.60 2.55
CA GLU A 55 10.09 8.49 3.49
C GLU A 55 11.42 7.92 3.97
N THR A 56 11.54 6.60 4.00
CA THR A 56 12.77 5.92 4.38
C THR A 56 13.76 5.84 3.23
N PRO A 57 15.07 5.83 3.53
CA PRO A 57 16.08 5.74 2.51
C PRO A 57 15.97 4.43 1.72
N ARG A 58 16.17 4.57 0.41
CA ARG A 58 16.36 3.46 -0.52
C ARG A 58 17.68 3.67 -1.23
N VAL A 59 18.51 2.64 -1.26
CA VAL A 59 19.92 2.81 -1.62
C VAL A 59 20.44 1.72 -2.54
N CYS A 60 21.41 2.09 -3.38
CA CYS A 60 22.35 1.16 -3.97
C CYS A 60 23.63 1.15 -3.12
N PRO A 61 23.97 0.05 -2.42
CA PRO A 61 25.16 0.00 -1.58
C PRO A 61 26.47 0.24 -2.34
N ILE A 62 26.50 -0.09 -3.63
CA ILE A 62 27.68 0.13 -4.48
C ILE A 62 27.84 1.63 -4.75
N CYS A 63 26.81 2.31 -5.24
CA CYS A 63 26.86 3.76 -5.48
C CYS A 63 27.22 4.57 -4.23
N ILE A 64 26.69 4.19 -3.07
CA ILE A 64 27.00 4.89 -1.82
C ILE A 64 28.48 4.78 -1.49
N ARG A 65 29.08 3.59 -1.59
CA ARG A 65 30.52 3.43 -1.33
C ARG A 65 31.38 4.20 -2.33
N ASP A 66 30.93 4.28 -3.58
CA ASP A 66 31.69 4.95 -4.63
C ASP A 66 31.60 6.48 -4.53
N THR A 67 30.47 7.03 -4.09
CA THR A 67 30.16 8.46 -4.22
C THR A 67 29.81 9.18 -2.92
N GLY A 68 29.45 8.44 -1.87
CA GLY A 68 29.07 8.98 -0.56
C GLY A 68 27.75 9.73 -0.53
N TYR A 69 26.90 9.65 -1.58
CA TYR A 69 25.59 10.31 -1.60
C TYR A 69 24.45 9.37 -2.01
N ILE A 70 23.23 9.77 -1.62
CA ILE A 70 21.97 9.05 -1.90
C ILE A 70 21.16 9.88 -2.90
N LYS A 71 20.64 9.24 -3.96
CA LYS A 71 19.83 9.93 -4.96
C LYS A 71 18.38 10.05 -4.52
N GLU A 72 17.79 11.23 -4.66
CA GLU A 72 16.37 11.47 -4.35
C GLU A 72 15.43 10.60 -5.19
N GLU A 73 15.79 10.33 -6.45
CA GLU A 73 15.00 9.49 -7.36
C GLU A 73 14.82 8.05 -6.84
N TRP A 74 15.70 7.55 -5.98
CA TRP A 74 15.57 6.20 -5.41
C TRP A 74 14.40 6.07 -4.42
N ARG A 75 13.91 7.20 -3.89
CA ARG A 75 12.72 7.22 -3.03
C ARG A 75 11.44 7.02 -3.81
N TYR A 76 11.43 7.31 -5.11
CA TYR A 76 10.30 7.00 -5.98
C TYR A 76 10.16 5.48 -6.11
N ILE A 77 9.01 4.92 -5.72
CA ILE A 77 8.81 3.47 -5.67
C ILE A 77 8.84 2.81 -7.05
N GLY A 78 8.61 3.57 -8.13
CA GLY A 78 8.75 3.05 -9.49
C GLY A 78 10.18 2.73 -9.89
N ASN A 79 11.17 3.26 -9.16
CA ASN A 79 12.56 2.87 -9.33
C ASN A 79 12.87 1.70 -8.41
N LEU A 80 12.78 0.46 -8.91
CA LEU A 80 13.11 -0.74 -8.13
C LEU A 80 14.61 -1.10 -8.16
N LYS A 81 15.33 -0.64 -9.19
CA LYS A 81 16.74 -0.97 -9.43
C LYS A 81 17.61 0.26 -9.63
N CYS A 82 18.90 0.08 -9.37
CA CYS A 82 19.93 1.06 -9.68
C CYS A 82 20.25 1.04 -11.18
N SER A 83 20.18 2.19 -11.85
CA SER A 83 20.50 2.33 -13.28
C SER A 83 21.98 2.17 -13.63
N ILE A 84 22.87 2.22 -12.65
CA ILE A 84 24.33 2.13 -12.84
C ILE A 84 24.83 0.69 -12.61
N HIS A 85 24.39 0.08 -11.51
CA HIS A 85 24.91 -1.20 -11.03
C HIS A 85 23.96 -2.39 -11.23
N ASP A 86 22.76 -2.15 -11.75
CA ASP A 86 21.76 -3.18 -12.06
C ASP A 86 21.38 -4.09 -10.89
N VAL A 87 21.45 -3.54 -9.67
CA VAL A 87 21.02 -4.20 -8.43
C VAL A 87 19.74 -3.56 -7.90
N GLY A 88 18.98 -4.33 -7.11
CA GLY A 88 17.82 -3.81 -6.39
C GLY A 88 18.17 -2.61 -5.48
N LEU A 89 17.25 -1.67 -5.35
CA LEU A 89 17.38 -0.60 -4.35
C LEU A 89 16.81 -1.10 -3.02
N ILE A 90 17.68 -1.23 -2.02
CA ILE A 90 17.33 -1.78 -0.70
C ILE A 90 16.87 -0.68 0.26
N ASP A 91 15.88 -0.98 1.09
CA ASP A 91 15.38 -0.19 2.23
C ASP A 91 15.54 -0.91 3.57
N VAL A 92 16.09 -2.12 3.56
CA VAL A 92 16.43 -2.89 4.77
C VAL A 92 17.84 -3.47 4.67
N CYS A 93 18.43 -3.76 5.81
CA CYS A 93 19.68 -4.49 5.88
C CYS A 93 19.48 -5.97 5.51
N HIS A 94 20.25 -6.46 4.52
CA HIS A 94 20.25 -7.87 4.09
C HIS A 94 20.58 -8.90 5.20
N LEU A 95 21.23 -8.49 6.30
CA LEU A 95 21.63 -9.40 7.37
C LEU A 95 20.64 -9.40 8.54
N CYS A 96 20.28 -8.24 9.08
CA CYS A 96 19.40 -8.14 10.25
C CYS A 96 17.96 -7.73 9.94
N ASN A 97 17.63 -7.48 8.66
CA ASN A 97 16.34 -7.01 8.18
C ASN A 97 15.85 -5.70 8.84
N HIS A 98 16.75 -4.96 9.51
CA HIS A 98 16.43 -3.66 10.07
C HIS A 98 16.21 -2.65 8.95
N LYS A 99 15.14 -1.86 9.07
CA LYS A 99 14.82 -0.79 8.13
C LYS A 99 15.91 0.27 8.14
N LEU A 100 16.36 0.68 6.96
CA LEU A 100 17.40 1.68 6.86
C LEU A 100 16.83 3.04 7.28
N GLU A 101 17.66 3.82 7.96
CA GLU A 101 17.35 5.17 8.44
C GLU A 101 18.38 6.17 7.91
N TRP A 102 18.02 7.45 7.87
CA TRP A 102 18.94 8.50 7.45
C TRP A 102 20.03 8.69 8.51
N SER A 103 21.24 8.20 8.24
CA SER A 103 22.38 8.31 9.15
C SER A 103 23.71 8.39 8.41
N ILE A 104 24.77 8.75 9.14
CA ILE A 104 26.15 8.77 8.60
C ILE A 104 26.59 7.35 8.22
N ASN A 105 26.27 6.34 9.04
CA ASN A 105 26.57 4.94 8.74
C ASN A 105 25.98 4.53 7.38
N LEU A 106 24.79 5.00 7.04
CA LEU A 106 24.19 4.72 5.74
C LEU A 106 25.03 5.29 4.59
N LEU A 107 25.59 6.49 4.73
CA LEU A 107 26.46 7.12 3.72
C LEU A 107 27.81 6.41 3.57
N GLU A 108 28.22 5.64 4.58
CA GLU A 108 29.38 4.75 4.52
C GLU A 108 29.03 3.37 3.94
N GLY A 109 27.76 3.15 3.57
CA GLY A 109 27.27 1.85 3.09
C GLY A 109 27.20 0.80 4.20
N ILE A 110 26.98 1.23 5.44
CA ILE A 110 26.88 0.41 6.64
C ILE A 110 25.42 0.37 7.14
N CYS A 111 25.02 -0.76 7.70
CA CYS A 111 23.72 -0.91 8.35
C CYS A 111 23.49 0.17 9.43
N THR A 112 22.28 0.74 9.44
CA THR A 112 21.89 1.82 10.37
C THR A 112 21.60 1.32 11.78
N ASN A 113 21.35 0.02 11.95
CA ASN A 113 21.33 -0.62 13.27
C ASN A 113 22.77 -0.77 13.80
N GLU A 114 23.10 -0.02 14.85
CA GLU A 114 24.42 -0.01 15.50
C GLU A 114 24.87 -1.40 15.96
N MET A 115 23.94 -2.26 16.39
CA MET A 115 24.26 -3.63 16.82
C MET A 115 24.65 -4.55 15.67
N CYS A 116 24.28 -4.21 14.44
CA CYS A 116 24.58 -5.00 13.26
C CYS A 116 25.85 -4.50 12.57
N SER A 117 25.90 -3.19 12.24
CA SER A 117 27.05 -2.51 11.63
C SER A 117 27.70 -3.23 10.43
N CYS A 118 26.97 -4.12 9.74
CA CYS A 118 27.51 -4.82 8.59
C CYS A 118 27.54 -3.92 7.35
N SER A 119 28.50 -4.14 6.46
CA SER A 119 28.48 -3.51 5.13
C SER A 119 27.27 -3.98 4.34
N LEU A 120 26.47 -3.04 3.85
CA LEU A 120 25.26 -3.31 3.09
C LEU A 120 25.58 -3.99 1.75
N LYS A 121 24.70 -4.93 1.36
CA LYS A 121 24.76 -5.64 0.08
C LYS A 121 23.38 -5.64 -0.55
N SER A 122 23.37 -5.67 -1.87
CA SER A 122 22.17 -5.86 -2.67
C SER A 122 22.44 -6.89 -3.75
N GLU A 123 21.41 -7.65 -4.07
CA GLU A 123 21.41 -8.60 -5.16
C GLU A 123 20.78 -7.98 -6.43
N PRO A 124 21.02 -8.57 -7.61
CA PRO A 124 20.27 -8.27 -8.83
C PRO A 124 18.76 -8.44 -8.62
N LEU A 125 17.97 -7.62 -9.30
CA LEU A 125 16.51 -7.73 -9.24
C LEU A 125 16.04 -8.94 -10.06
N ASN A 126 14.97 -9.59 -9.62
CA ASN A 126 14.33 -10.63 -10.43
C ASN A 126 13.76 -10.01 -11.73
N ASN A 127 14.07 -10.61 -12.89
CA ASN A 127 13.61 -10.15 -14.21
C ASN A 127 12.09 -9.90 -14.28
N ALA A 128 11.27 -10.68 -13.55
CA ALA A 128 9.82 -10.47 -13.50
C ALA A 128 9.45 -9.15 -12.82
N LEU A 129 10.18 -8.76 -11.77
CA LEU A 129 9.96 -7.51 -11.03
C LEU A 129 10.56 -6.31 -11.76
N GLU A 130 11.64 -6.53 -12.51
CA GLU A 130 12.29 -5.49 -13.32
C GLU A 130 11.37 -4.90 -14.39
N CYS A 131 10.47 -5.72 -14.94
CA CYS A 131 9.53 -5.31 -15.99
C CYS A 131 8.28 -4.59 -15.47
N LEU A 132 8.12 -4.42 -14.15
CA LEU A 132 6.92 -3.78 -13.59
C LEU A 132 6.98 -2.26 -13.73
N PHE A 133 5.89 -1.64 -14.20
CA PHE A 133 5.72 -0.19 -14.13
C PHE A 133 5.05 0.22 -12.82
N ILE A 134 4.94 1.53 -12.60
CA ILE A 134 4.42 2.09 -11.35
C ILE A 134 3.01 1.61 -11.00
N ASP A 135 2.14 1.42 -12.00
CA ASP A 135 0.78 0.92 -11.78
C ASP A 135 0.83 -0.52 -11.26
N GLU A 136 1.66 -1.39 -11.85
CA GLU A 136 1.82 -2.77 -11.40
C GLU A 136 2.48 -2.87 -10.02
N ILE A 137 3.48 -2.03 -9.75
CA ILE A 137 4.12 -1.96 -8.42
C ILE A 137 3.07 -1.57 -7.36
N CYS A 138 2.22 -0.59 -7.65
CA CYS A 138 1.14 -0.19 -6.74
C CYS A 138 0.12 -1.31 -6.52
N ASP A 139 -0.24 -2.05 -7.56
CA ASP A 139 -1.11 -3.23 -7.48
C ASP A 139 -0.50 -4.33 -6.60
N CYS A 140 0.79 -4.64 -6.77
CA CYS A 140 1.51 -5.59 -5.93
C CYS A 140 1.51 -5.16 -4.45
N LEU A 141 1.82 -3.89 -4.16
CA LEU A 141 1.79 -3.37 -2.79
C LEU A 141 0.38 -3.42 -2.18
N LEU A 142 -0.66 -3.20 -2.98
CA LEU A 142 -2.04 -3.37 -2.54
C LEU A 142 -2.36 -4.83 -2.22
N ALA A 143 -1.92 -5.78 -3.05
CA ALA A 143 -2.11 -7.20 -2.79
C ALA A 143 -1.40 -7.67 -1.50
N ASP A 144 -0.14 -7.26 -1.28
CA ASP A 144 0.59 -7.57 -0.05
C ASP A 144 -0.07 -6.95 1.20
N PHE A 145 -0.58 -5.72 1.09
CA PHE A 145 -1.36 -5.09 2.15
C PHE A 145 -2.63 -5.87 2.50
N VAL A 146 -3.40 -6.28 1.49
CA VAL A 146 -4.64 -7.05 1.69
C VAL A 146 -4.32 -8.41 2.28
N TYR A 147 -3.24 -9.06 1.85
CA TYR A 147 -2.84 -10.35 2.40
C TYR A 147 -2.40 -10.25 3.86
N SER A 148 -1.70 -9.17 4.23
CA SER A 148 -1.29 -8.89 5.61
C SER A 148 -2.47 -8.47 6.51
N HIS A 149 -3.57 -8.00 5.91
CA HIS A 149 -4.78 -7.56 6.63
C HIS A 149 -6.06 -8.11 5.98
N PRO A 150 -6.25 -9.45 5.95
CA PRO A 150 -7.24 -10.10 5.09
C PRO A 150 -8.69 -9.82 5.46
N TYR A 151 -8.94 -9.27 6.64
CA TYR A 151 -10.29 -8.94 7.09
C TYR A 151 -10.60 -7.44 7.00
N ASN A 152 -9.65 -6.64 6.49
CA ASN A 152 -9.91 -5.25 6.14
C ASN A 152 -10.82 -5.19 4.92
N THR A 153 -11.92 -4.46 5.06
CA THR A 153 -12.97 -4.31 4.05
C THR A 153 -13.02 -2.88 3.49
N TYR A 154 -11.96 -2.10 3.73
CA TYR A 154 -11.71 -0.78 3.17
C TYR A 154 -10.21 -0.50 3.16
N TRP A 155 -9.76 0.36 2.25
CA TRP A 155 -8.36 0.76 2.13
C TRP A 155 -8.04 2.02 2.94
N PRO A 156 -6.85 2.09 3.57
CA PRO A 156 -6.37 3.35 4.12
C PRO A 156 -6.09 4.36 2.98
N ASN A 157 -6.06 5.64 3.33
CA ASN A 157 -5.68 6.71 2.42
C ASN A 157 -4.38 7.34 2.94
N LEU A 158 -3.30 6.61 2.80
CA LEU A 158 -1.97 7.00 3.29
C LEU A 158 -1.42 8.17 2.47
N SER A 159 -0.58 8.99 3.09
CA SER A 159 0.11 10.06 2.38
C SER A 159 1.18 9.49 1.44
N HIS A 160 1.94 8.51 1.93
CA HIS A 160 3.08 7.87 1.24
C HIS A 160 2.99 6.34 1.39
N PRO A 161 3.75 5.57 0.59
CA PRO A 161 3.88 4.13 0.76
C PRO A 161 4.62 3.86 2.07
N ASN A 162 4.06 3.00 2.91
CA ASN A 162 4.71 2.55 4.14
C ASN A 162 4.89 1.03 4.07
N SER A 163 5.96 0.60 3.40
CA SER A 163 6.41 -0.80 3.44
C SER A 163 7.59 -0.92 4.41
N GLU A 164 7.67 -2.05 5.10
CA GLU A 164 8.86 -2.41 5.87
C GLU A 164 10.04 -2.72 4.93
N ASN A 165 9.75 -3.44 3.84
CA ASN A 165 10.69 -3.80 2.78
C ASN A 165 9.95 -3.77 1.45
N LEU A 166 10.19 -2.74 0.64
CA LEU A 166 9.48 -2.48 -0.60
C LEU A 166 9.67 -3.59 -1.64
N LEU A 167 10.90 -4.08 -1.83
CA LEU A 167 11.18 -5.13 -2.81
C LEU A 167 10.49 -6.45 -2.42
N THR A 168 10.53 -6.80 -1.14
CA THR A 168 9.87 -8.01 -0.64
C THR A 168 8.36 -7.90 -0.74
N ALA A 169 7.77 -6.76 -0.37
CA ALA A 169 6.33 -6.53 -0.49
C ALA A 169 5.88 -6.58 -1.96
N THR A 170 6.66 -5.98 -2.86
CA THR A 170 6.40 -6.02 -4.31
C THR A 170 6.46 -7.45 -4.85
N SER A 171 7.48 -8.23 -4.46
CA SER A 171 7.60 -9.64 -4.84
C SER A 171 6.45 -10.50 -4.35
N LYS A 172 6.08 -10.38 -3.07
CA LYS A 172 4.94 -11.11 -2.48
C LYS A 172 3.64 -10.76 -3.19
N GLY A 173 3.41 -9.47 -3.43
CA GLY A 173 2.25 -8.98 -4.17
C GLY A 173 2.18 -9.54 -5.59
N TYR A 174 3.30 -9.56 -6.30
CA TYR A 174 3.39 -10.16 -7.63
C TYR A 174 3.00 -11.65 -7.61
N ASP A 175 3.54 -12.42 -6.67
CA ASP A 175 3.20 -13.84 -6.53
C ASP A 175 1.71 -14.06 -6.21
N LEU A 176 1.13 -13.22 -5.35
CA LEU A 176 -0.29 -13.27 -4.99
C LEU A 176 -1.23 -12.95 -6.16
N LEU A 177 -0.80 -12.08 -7.08
CA LEU A 177 -1.59 -11.66 -8.23
C LEU A 177 -1.45 -12.58 -9.45
N ASN A 178 -0.32 -13.28 -9.59
CA ASN A 178 -0.03 -14.12 -10.76
C ASN A 178 0.05 -15.62 -10.49
N CYS A 179 0.49 -16.05 -9.32
CA CYS A 179 0.95 -17.43 -9.12
C CYS A 179 0.17 -18.18 -8.03
N ASP A 180 -0.35 -17.49 -7.02
CA ASP A 180 -0.79 -18.14 -5.77
C ASP A 180 -2.22 -17.79 -5.34
N PHE A 181 -3.17 -18.06 -6.23
CA PHE A 181 -4.59 -17.89 -5.89
C PHE A 181 -5.06 -18.83 -4.78
N LYS A 182 -4.42 -19.98 -4.63
CA LYS A 182 -4.75 -20.98 -3.61
C LYS A 182 -4.56 -20.41 -2.20
N ARG A 183 -3.48 -19.65 -1.95
CA ARG A 183 -3.27 -18.96 -0.68
C ARG A 183 -4.42 -18.05 -0.28
N TRP A 184 -5.03 -17.33 -1.24
CA TRP A 184 -6.22 -16.54 -0.95
C TRP A 184 -7.37 -17.43 -0.47
N ILE A 185 -7.67 -18.52 -1.19
CA ILE A 185 -8.76 -19.42 -0.81
C ILE A 185 -8.52 -20.02 0.57
N GLU A 186 -7.32 -20.53 0.85
CA GLU A 186 -6.95 -21.08 2.15
C GLU A 186 -7.13 -20.05 3.29
N LEU A 187 -6.75 -18.79 3.05
CA LEU A 187 -6.88 -17.70 4.02
C LEU A 187 -8.34 -17.36 4.33
N TYR A 188 -9.19 -17.26 3.30
CA TYR A 188 -10.60 -16.90 3.50
C TYR A 188 -11.47 -18.09 3.92
N ASP A 189 -11.08 -19.33 3.62
CA ASP A 189 -11.79 -20.55 4.04
C ASP A 189 -11.39 -21.02 5.45
N ALA A 190 -10.32 -20.46 6.01
CA ALA A 190 -9.87 -20.77 7.37
C ALA A 190 -10.99 -20.54 8.40
N GLN A 191 -11.07 -21.43 9.39
CA GLN A 191 -12.01 -21.28 10.52
C GLN A 191 -11.77 -20.01 11.33
N SER A 192 -10.55 -19.48 11.31
CA SER A 192 -10.17 -18.22 11.94
C SER A 192 -10.73 -16.98 11.25
N ASN A 193 -11.24 -17.08 10.01
CA ASN A 193 -11.84 -15.95 9.32
C ASN A 193 -13.20 -15.60 9.95
N PRO A 194 -13.38 -14.37 10.49
CA PRO A 194 -14.65 -13.94 11.10
C PRO A 194 -15.83 -13.93 10.11
N PHE A 195 -15.55 -13.96 8.81
CA PHE A 195 -16.54 -13.93 7.73
C PHE A 195 -16.77 -15.30 7.09
N ASN A 196 -16.13 -16.38 7.57
CA ASN A 196 -16.19 -17.69 6.93
C ASN A 196 -17.61 -18.26 6.82
N ALA A 197 -18.45 -18.00 7.84
CA ALA A 197 -19.86 -18.43 7.87
C ALA A 197 -20.81 -17.54 7.04
N LEU A 198 -20.31 -16.45 6.44
CA LEU A 198 -21.13 -15.56 5.61
C LEU A 198 -21.27 -16.12 4.18
N ALA A 199 -22.26 -15.60 3.46
CA ALA A 199 -22.38 -15.91 2.04
C ALA A 199 -21.11 -15.46 1.28
N VAL A 200 -20.79 -16.15 0.19
CA VAL A 200 -19.59 -15.94 -0.65
C VAL A 200 -19.30 -14.47 -0.92
N LYS A 201 -20.33 -13.69 -1.29
CA LYS A 201 -20.18 -12.25 -1.57
C LYS A 201 -19.65 -11.42 -0.42
N PHE A 202 -19.90 -11.83 0.84
CA PHE A 202 -19.40 -11.17 2.05
C PHE A 202 -18.08 -11.78 2.52
N LYS A 203 -17.95 -13.11 2.41
CA LYS A 203 -16.75 -13.85 2.81
C LYS A 203 -15.53 -13.40 2.02
N TYR A 204 -15.65 -13.32 0.69
CA TYR A 204 -14.57 -12.91 -0.21
C TYR A 204 -14.66 -11.43 -0.63
N PHE A 205 -15.45 -10.62 0.07
CA PHE A 205 -15.58 -9.20 -0.25
C PHE A 205 -14.23 -8.47 -0.34
N PRO A 206 -13.26 -8.66 0.57
CA PRO A 206 -11.97 -8.00 0.42
C PRO A 206 -11.25 -8.35 -0.91
N LEU A 207 -11.42 -9.58 -1.43
CA LEU A 207 -10.87 -9.98 -2.73
C LEU A 207 -11.57 -9.29 -3.90
N TYR A 208 -12.91 -9.15 -3.84
CA TYR A 208 -13.64 -8.37 -4.85
C TYR A 208 -13.26 -6.89 -4.78
N HIS A 209 -13.08 -6.36 -3.57
CA HIS A 209 -12.64 -5.00 -3.37
C HIS A 209 -11.21 -4.79 -3.92
N LEU A 210 -10.33 -5.78 -3.73
CA LEU A 210 -8.97 -5.78 -4.27
C LEU A 210 -9.03 -5.74 -5.79
N ALA A 211 -9.73 -6.69 -6.43
CA ALA A 211 -9.86 -6.77 -7.89
C ALA A 211 -10.39 -5.47 -8.51
N HIS A 212 -11.36 -4.82 -7.86
CA HIS A 212 -11.92 -3.55 -8.33
C HIS A 212 -10.95 -2.36 -8.18
N SER A 213 -9.93 -2.49 -7.33
CA SER A 213 -8.97 -1.43 -7.01
C SER A 213 -7.67 -1.53 -7.80
N LEU A 214 -7.43 -2.65 -8.47
CA LEU A 214 -6.24 -2.87 -9.31
C LEU A 214 -6.28 -1.96 -10.54
N GLN A 215 -5.12 -1.44 -10.94
CA GLN A 215 -4.96 -0.61 -12.13
C GLN A 215 -4.74 -1.44 -13.40
N ASN A 216 -4.28 -2.68 -13.26
CA ASN A 216 -3.99 -3.59 -14.36
C ASN A 216 -4.80 -4.89 -14.28
N GLU A 217 -4.80 -5.63 -15.38
CA GLU A 217 -5.36 -6.97 -15.44
C GLU A 217 -4.33 -8.00 -14.96
N TRP A 218 -4.75 -8.84 -14.01
CA TRP A 218 -3.92 -9.87 -13.38
C TRP A 218 -4.63 -11.22 -13.43
N LEU A 219 -3.87 -12.32 -13.40
CA LEU A 219 -4.45 -13.68 -13.41
C LEU A 219 -5.43 -13.90 -12.24
N PHE A 220 -5.13 -13.28 -11.09
CA PHE A 220 -6.01 -13.21 -9.93
C PHE A 220 -7.45 -12.80 -10.26
N SER A 221 -7.64 -11.77 -11.09
CA SER A 221 -8.96 -11.25 -11.45
C SER A 221 -9.78 -12.28 -12.25
N GLU A 222 -9.14 -13.06 -13.12
CA GLU A 222 -9.79 -14.14 -13.86
C GLU A 222 -10.15 -15.32 -12.95
N GLN A 223 -9.25 -15.69 -12.05
CA GLN A 223 -9.48 -16.79 -11.10
C GLN A 223 -10.60 -16.47 -10.11
N LEU A 224 -10.67 -15.21 -9.64
CA LEU A 224 -11.75 -14.76 -8.77
C LEU A 224 -13.13 -14.80 -9.47
N LYS A 225 -13.20 -14.45 -10.76
CA LYS A 225 -14.42 -14.59 -11.57
C LYS A 225 -14.86 -16.07 -11.65
N LYS A 226 -13.93 -17.01 -11.86
CA LYS A 226 -14.25 -18.45 -11.90
C LYS A 226 -14.81 -18.98 -10.57
N LEU A 227 -14.31 -18.51 -9.44
CA LEU A 227 -14.83 -18.86 -8.10
C LEU A 227 -16.30 -18.42 -7.91
N THR A 228 -16.67 -17.25 -8.43
CA THR A 228 -18.07 -16.78 -8.31
C THR A 228 -19.05 -17.63 -9.09
N ALA A 229 -18.64 -18.19 -10.23
CA ALA A 229 -19.51 -18.99 -11.09
C ALA A 229 -19.79 -20.40 -10.53
N SER A 230 -18.91 -20.91 -9.66
CA SER A 230 -18.96 -22.29 -9.16
C SER A 230 -19.60 -22.46 -7.78
N THR A 231 -20.00 -21.37 -7.11
CA THR A 231 -20.45 -21.43 -5.72
C THR A 231 -21.96 -21.54 -5.57
N SER A 232 -22.40 -22.54 -4.80
CA SER A 232 -23.80 -22.81 -4.45
C SER A 232 -24.24 -22.05 -3.18
N SER A 233 -25.56 -21.91 -3.04
CA SER A 233 -26.24 -21.11 -2.01
C SER A 233 -25.84 -21.48 -0.57
N PRO A 234 -25.78 -20.48 0.35
CA PRO A 234 -25.26 -20.68 1.69
C PRO A 234 -26.14 -21.60 2.54
N THR A 235 -25.50 -22.49 3.30
CA THR A 235 -26.10 -23.23 4.40
C THR A 235 -26.56 -22.26 5.49
N LYS A 236 -27.79 -22.43 5.99
CA LYS A 236 -28.37 -21.63 7.08
C LYS A 236 -27.61 -21.88 8.39
N GLN A 237 -26.48 -21.21 8.60
CA GLN A 237 -25.85 -21.13 9.92
C GLN A 237 -26.18 -19.80 10.58
N LEU A 238 -26.49 -19.86 11.87
CA LEU A 238 -26.57 -18.71 12.77
C LEU A 238 -25.13 -18.25 13.03
N PHE A 239 -24.77 -17.03 12.66
CA PHE A 239 -23.45 -16.46 12.92
C PHE A 239 -23.58 -15.19 13.77
N ASN A 240 -22.71 -15.05 14.77
CA ASN A 240 -22.67 -13.87 15.62
C ASN A 240 -21.72 -12.81 15.04
N LEU A 241 -22.20 -12.06 14.03
CA LEU A 241 -21.44 -10.96 13.43
C LEU A 241 -21.74 -9.64 14.17
N SER A 242 -20.80 -9.16 14.98
CA SER A 242 -20.92 -7.85 15.66
C SER A 242 -20.47 -6.68 14.79
N SER A 243 -19.51 -6.90 13.89
CA SER A 243 -18.90 -5.86 13.07
C SER A 243 -18.58 -6.35 11.66
N TYR A 244 -18.92 -5.53 10.67
CA TYR A 244 -18.53 -5.68 9.27
C TYR A 244 -18.53 -4.28 8.65
N VAL A 245 -17.38 -3.62 8.63
CA VAL A 245 -17.29 -2.18 8.34
C VAL A 245 -16.76 -1.92 6.94
N VAL A 246 -17.62 -1.53 6.03
CA VAL A 246 -17.25 -1.20 4.63
C VAL A 246 -17.34 0.30 4.37
N THR A 247 -16.84 0.76 3.22
CA THR A 247 -17.17 2.12 2.74
C THR A 247 -18.64 2.21 2.34
N ALA A 248 -19.21 3.40 2.35
CA ALA A 248 -20.60 3.63 1.94
C ALA A 248 -20.83 3.24 0.47
N GLU A 249 -19.85 3.48 -0.39
CA GLU A 249 -19.85 3.02 -1.78
C GLU A 249 -19.89 1.50 -1.87
N SER A 250 -18.98 0.82 -1.18
CA SER A 250 -18.95 -0.64 -1.11
C SER A 250 -20.24 -1.23 -0.51
N ALA A 251 -20.84 -0.57 0.48
CA ALA A 251 -22.11 -0.99 1.09
C ALA A 251 -23.25 -0.99 0.06
N MET A 252 -23.36 0.06 -0.78
CA MET A 252 -24.35 0.13 -1.86
C MET A 252 -24.17 -1.04 -2.84
N THR A 253 -22.92 -1.29 -3.25
CA THR A 253 -22.61 -2.36 -4.21
C THR A 253 -22.88 -3.75 -3.65
N ILE A 254 -22.43 -4.05 -2.43
CA ILE A 254 -22.52 -5.41 -1.86
C ILE A 254 -23.94 -5.76 -1.36
N LEU A 255 -24.68 -4.76 -0.87
CA LEU A 255 -26.05 -4.94 -0.37
C LEU A 255 -27.09 -4.75 -1.47
N GLY A 256 -26.75 -4.06 -2.57
CA GLY A 256 -27.71 -3.67 -3.60
C GLY A 256 -28.73 -2.65 -3.11
N LEU A 257 -28.36 -1.86 -2.09
CA LEU A 257 -29.23 -0.86 -1.47
C LEU A 257 -28.92 0.53 -2.01
N SER A 258 -29.96 1.35 -2.12
CA SER A 258 -29.83 2.77 -2.39
C SER A 258 -29.20 3.51 -1.21
N LYS A 259 -28.71 4.72 -1.50
CA LYS A 259 -28.16 5.64 -0.49
C LYS A 259 -29.16 5.94 0.63
N HIS A 260 -30.45 6.07 0.30
CA HIS A 260 -31.52 6.36 1.27
C HIS A 260 -31.75 5.18 2.22
N GLU A 261 -31.74 3.95 1.70
CA GLU A 261 -31.88 2.74 2.51
C GLU A 261 -30.70 2.59 3.48
N ILE A 262 -29.46 2.83 3.04
CA ILE A 262 -28.29 2.80 3.94
C ILE A 262 -28.43 3.81 5.08
N ILE A 263 -28.90 5.03 4.83
CA ILE A 263 -29.13 6.04 5.89
C ILE A 263 -30.10 5.52 6.95
N SER A 264 -31.14 4.81 6.53
CA SER A 264 -32.17 4.30 7.45
C SER A 264 -31.63 3.23 8.41
N TYR A 265 -30.63 2.47 7.98
CA TYR A 265 -30.04 1.38 8.76
C TYR A 265 -28.76 1.75 9.50
N SER A 266 -28.11 2.87 9.15
CA SER A 266 -26.78 3.21 9.64
C SER A 266 -26.78 4.47 10.51
N PRO A 267 -26.53 4.33 11.83
CA PRO A 267 -26.36 5.47 12.74
C PRO A 267 -25.30 6.48 12.25
N GLU A 268 -24.24 6.00 11.60
CA GLU A 268 -23.11 6.79 11.09
C GLU A 268 -23.51 7.75 9.96
N ALA A 269 -24.63 7.48 9.30
CA ALA A 269 -25.14 8.25 8.16
C ALA A 269 -26.37 9.12 8.52
N LYS A 270 -27.04 8.85 9.64
CA LYS A 270 -28.37 9.39 10.02
C LYS A 270 -28.47 10.93 10.02
N ASN A 271 -27.36 11.64 10.21
CA ASN A 271 -27.31 13.10 10.31
C ASN A 271 -26.55 13.78 9.16
N LYS A 272 -26.12 13.04 8.12
CA LYS A 272 -25.32 13.61 7.03
C LYS A 272 -26.19 14.02 5.85
N LYS A 273 -26.16 15.31 5.49
CA LYS A 273 -26.80 15.84 4.27
C LYS A 273 -26.25 15.20 2.99
N VAL A 274 -24.95 14.87 2.97
CA VAL A 274 -24.28 14.13 1.90
C VAL A 274 -23.41 13.06 2.55
N ILE A 275 -23.60 11.79 2.14
CA ILE A 275 -22.72 10.69 2.55
C ILE A 275 -21.46 10.70 1.68
N PRO A 276 -20.25 10.87 2.25
CA PRO A 276 -19.00 10.66 1.53
C PRO A 276 -18.87 9.19 1.11
N SER A 277 -18.39 8.92 -0.11
CA SER A 277 -18.19 7.54 -0.60
C SER A 277 -17.34 6.69 0.34
N ARG A 278 -16.29 7.28 0.91
CA ARG A 278 -15.36 6.65 1.86
C ARG A 278 -15.83 6.62 3.31
N LEU A 279 -17.07 7.06 3.60
CA LEU A 279 -17.61 6.94 4.96
C LEU A 279 -17.65 5.46 5.35
N ARG A 280 -17.08 5.12 6.50
CA ARG A 280 -17.10 3.76 7.03
C ARG A 280 -18.43 3.50 7.71
N ILE A 281 -19.06 2.39 7.37
CA ILE A 281 -20.40 2.01 7.83
C ILE A 281 -20.38 0.54 8.28
N ASN A 282 -20.86 0.26 9.50
CA ASN A 282 -21.04 -1.12 9.94
C ASN A 282 -22.32 -1.72 9.33
N ILE A 283 -22.18 -2.65 8.39
CA ILE A 283 -23.29 -3.32 7.72
C ILE A 283 -23.70 -4.65 8.38
N ALA A 284 -23.04 -5.08 9.45
CA ALA A 284 -23.41 -6.30 10.17
C ALA A 284 -24.89 -6.34 10.60
N PRO A 285 -25.50 -5.26 11.12
CA PRO A 285 -26.92 -5.24 11.46
C PRO A 285 -27.83 -5.45 10.23
N ILE A 286 -27.45 -4.91 9.08
CA ILE A 286 -28.22 -5.01 7.83
C ILE A 286 -28.17 -6.44 7.28
N ILE A 287 -27.00 -7.07 7.33
CA ILE A 287 -26.82 -8.48 6.93
C ILE A 287 -27.70 -9.41 7.79
N LYS A 288 -27.82 -9.12 9.10
CA LYS A 288 -28.72 -9.86 9.99
C LYS A 288 -30.18 -9.63 9.63
N ALA A 289 -30.60 -8.39 9.44
CA ALA A 289 -31.99 -8.03 9.15
C ALA A 289 -32.48 -8.59 7.80
N THR A 290 -31.67 -8.47 6.74
CA THR A 290 -32.03 -8.95 5.39
C THR A 290 -32.14 -10.47 5.26
N LYS A 291 -31.51 -11.25 6.18
CA LYS A 291 -31.71 -12.71 6.28
C LYS A 291 -33.00 -13.12 7.02
N VAL A 292 -33.64 -12.20 7.76
CA VAL A 292 -34.92 -12.48 8.45
C VAL A 292 -36.12 -12.27 7.51
N THR A 293 -35.94 -11.53 6.42
CA THR A 293 -37.00 -11.16 5.45
C THR A 293 -36.98 -11.97 4.15
N LYS A 294 -36.25 -13.10 4.07
CA LYS A 294 -36.28 -14.04 2.93
C LYS A 294 -36.44 -15.47 3.38
#